data_AF-U7QHN6-F1
#
_entry.id   AF-U7QHN6-F1
#
_cell.length_a   1.000
_cell.length_b   1.000
_cell.length_c   1.000
_cell.angle_alpha   90.00
_cell.angle_beta   90.00
_cell.angle_gamma   90.00
#
_symmetry.space_group_name_H-M   'P 1'
#
loop_
_entity.id
_entity.type
_entity.pdbx_description
1 polymer ?
#
loop_
_entity_poly.entity_id
_entity_poly.type
_entity_poly.pdbx_seq_one_letter_code
_entity_poly.pdbx_strand_id
1 'polypeptide(L)' 'EYKQALEQKQPLGYAALGVMENQLKDHPFFGGDHYTIADICLFAYTHVAHEGGFDLTHFPAISAWINRVKEQPNYISITE' A
#
# COMPACT_ATOMS: atom_id res chain seq x y z
N GLU A 1 -12.27 -18.51 15.63
CA GLU A 1 -12.79 -17.17 15.30
C GLU A 1 -11.77 -16.31 14.57
N TYR A 2 -10.66 -15.89 15.17
CA TYR A 2 -9.66 -15.02 14.51
C TYR A 2 -9.02 -15.60 13.22
N LYS A 3 -8.70 -16.89 13.20
CA LYS A 3 -8.14 -17.56 12.00
C LYS A 3 -9.09 -17.52 10.79
N GLN A 4 -10.37 -17.83 11.01
CA GLN A 4 -11.38 -17.77 9.95
C GLN A 4 -11.57 -16.34 9.41
N ALA A 5 -11.54 -15.34 10.29
CA ALA A 5 -11.63 -13.94 9.86
C ALA A 5 -10.42 -13.52 9.01
N LEU A 6 -9.21 -14.00 9.34
CA LEU A 6 -8.01 -13.76 8.53
C LEU A 6 -8.10 -14.46 7.16
N GLU A 7 -8.49 -15.73 7.13
CA GLU A 7 -8.67 -16.51 5.89
C GLU A 7 -9.69 -15.85 4.94
N GLN A 8 -10.74 -15.22 5.48
CA GLN A 8 -11.73 -14.50 4.67
C GLN A 8 -11.26 -13.13 4.21
N LYS A 9 -10.45 -12.42 5.01
CA LYS A 9 -9.98 -11.06 4.71
C LYS A 9 -8.77 -11.04 3.78
N GLN A 10 -7.93 -12.07 3.81
CA GLN A 10 -6.71 -12.11 3.01
C GLN A 10 -6.97 -12.05 1.49
N PRO A 11 -7.94 -12.80 0.92
CA PRO A 11 -8.29 -12.68 -0.50
C PRO A 11 -8.79 -11.28 -0.87
N LEU A 12 -9.60 -10.66 0.00
CA LEU A 12 -10.10 -9.30 -0.21
C LEU A 12 -8.98 -8.25 -0.13
N GLY A 13 -8.01 -8.45 0.76
CA GLY A 13 -6.81 -7.63 0.84
C GLY A 13 -5.97 -7.71 -0.43
N TYR A 14 -5.73 -8.92 -0.96
CA TYR A 14 -5.06 -9.08 -2.24
C TYR A 14 -5.84 -8.48 -3.42
N ALA A 15 -7.17 -8.56 -3.42
CA ALA A 15 -8.00 -7.88 -4.41
C ALA A 15 -7.82 -6.35 -4.36
N ALA A 16 -7.80 -5.76 -3.16
CA ALA A 16 -7.54 -4.33 -2.98
C ALA A 16 -6.13 -3.93 -3.44
N LEU A 17 -5.11 -4.74 -3.10
CA LEU A 17 -3.74 -4.54 -3.60
C LEU A 17 -3.67 -4.61 -5.12
N GLY A 18 -4.43 -5.50 -5.76
CA GLY A 18 -4.55 -5.57 -7.21
C GLY A 18 -5.12 -4.30 -7.84
N VAL A 19 -6.13 -3.69 -7.22
CA VAL A 19 -6.68 -2.39 -7.67
C VAL A 19 -5.65 -1.28 -7.53
N MET A 20 -4.95 -1.22 -6.39
CA MET A 20 -3.89 -0.25 -6.14
C MET A 20 -2.75 -0.39 -7.16
N GLU A 21 -2.28 -1.60 -7.40
CA GLU A 21 -1.23 -1.90 -8.36
C GLU A 21 -1.61 -1.48 -9.78
N ASN A 22 -2.87 -1.71 -10.19
CA ASN A 22 -3.33 -1.28 -11.49
C ASN A 22 -3.32 0.24 -11.64
N GLN A 23 -3.79 0.97 -10.63
CA GLN A 23 -3.78 2.43 -10.65
C GLN A 23 -2.35 3.01 -10.68
N LEU A 24 -1.44 2.43 -9.89
CA LEU A 24 -0.06 2.92 -9.74
C LEU A 24 0.86 2.53 -10.90
N LYS A 25 0.42 1.65 -11.81
CA LYS A 25 1.14 1.39 -13.06
C LYS A 25 1.14 2.60 -13.99
N ASP A 26 0.02 3.31 -14.04
CA ASP A 26 -0.19 4.42 -14.97
C ASP A 26 0.13 5.78 -14.35
N HIS A 27 0.11 5.87 -13.01
CA HIS A 27 0.29 7.12 -12.28
C HIS A 27 1.27 6.99 -11.10
N PRO A 28 2.09 8.02 -10.81
CA PRO A 28 3.02 7.97 -9.68
C PRO A 28 2.32 8.02 -8.31
N PHE A 29 1.10 8.55 -8.24
CA PHE A 29 0.30 8.69 -7.02
C PHE A 29 -1.18 8.41 -7.30
N PHE A 30 -1.98 8.24 -6.25
CA PHE A 30 -3.43 8.03 -6.40
C PHE A 30 -4.18 9.28 -6.88
N GLY A 31 -3.58 10.47 -6.72
CA GLY A 31 -4.06 11.73 -7.30
C GLY A 31 -3.62 11.98 -8.76
N GLY A 32 -3.09 10.97 -9.45
CA GLY A 32 -2.45 11.12 -10.76
C GLY A 32 -1.00 11.55 -10.58
N ASP A 33 -0.63 12.72 -11.10
CA ASP A 33 0.74 13.24 -11.02
C ASP A 33 1.07 13.91 -9.67
N HIS A 34 0.07 14.08 -8.80
CA HIS A 34 0.20 14.81 -7.55
C HIS A 34 0.05 13.91 -6.33
N TYR A 35 0.91 14.12 -5.34
CA TYR A 35 0.78 13.53 -4.02
C TYR A 35 -0.40 14.16 -3.26
N THR A 36 -1.27 13.32 -2.69
CA THR A 36 -2.48 13.79 -2.02
C THR A 36 -2.75 13.03 -0.72
N ILE A 37 -3.81 13.42 -0.01
CA ILE A 37 -4.29 12.69 1.17
C ILE A 37 -4.65 11.23 0.87
N ALA A 38 -4.99 10.87 -0.38
CA ALA A 38 -5.27 9.49 -0.75
C ALA A 38 -4.03 8.60 -0.55
N ASP A 39 -2.85 9.11 -0.90
CA ASP A 39 -1.58 8.42 -0.72
C ASP A 39 -1.23 8.29 0.76
N ILE A 40 -1.45 9.34 1.56
CA ILE A 40 -1.24 9.29 3.02
C ILE A 40 -2.12 8.21 3.65
N CYS A 41 -3.41 8.20 3.33
CA CYS A 41 -4.37 7.25 3.87
C CYS A 41 -4.03 5.80 3.50
N LEU A 42 -3.69 5.54 2.24
CA LEU A 42 -3.36 4.19 1.78
C LEU A 42 -1.97 3.74 2.28
N PHE A 43 -1.00 4.65 2.38
CA PHE A 43 0.36 4.31 2.80
C PHE A 43 0.40 3.76 4.22
N ALA A 44 -0.41 4.33 5.13
CA ALA A 44 -0.41 4.02 6.56
C ALA A 44 -0.34 2.52 6.88
N TYR A 45 -1.13 1.69 6.19
CA TYR A 45 -1.11 0.23 6.39
C TYR A 45 -0.45 -0.54 5.25
N THR A 46 -0.47 -0.01 4.02
CA THR A 46 0.14 -0.74 2.90
C THR A 46 1.66 -0.88 3.06
N HIS A 47 2.36 0.13 3.60
CA HIS A 47 3.83 0.06 3.75
C HIS A 47 4.31 -0.98 4.78
N VAL A 48 3.42 -1.43 5.68
CA VAL A 48 3.65 -2.47 6.69
C VAL A 48 2.77 -3.71 6.47
N ALA A 49 2.23 -3.90 5.25
CA ALA A 49 1.29 -4.99 4.98
C ALA A 49 1.86 -6.41 5.26
N HIS A 50 3.19 -6.56 5.26
CA HIS A 50 3.87 -7.80 5.65
C HIS A 50 3.56 -8.23 7.10
N GLU A 51 3.30 -7.29 8.02
CA GLU A 51 2.85 -7.58 9.39
C GLU A 51 1.45 -8.25 9.40
N GLY A 52 0.64 -7.99 8.37
CA GLY A 52 -0.63 -8.64 8.11
C GLY A 52 -0.52 -9.94 7.29
N GLY A 53 0.69 -10.40 6.97
CA GLY A 53 0.92 -11.60 6.16
C GLY A 53 0.70 -11.41 4.65
N PHE A 54 0.75 -10.17 4.17
CA PHE A 54 0.69 -9.88 2.73
C PHE A 54 2.09 -9.81 2.13
N ASP A 55 2.30 -10.53 1.04
CA ASP A 55 3.53 -10.45 0.26
C ASP A 55 3.41 -9.39 -0.83
N LEU A 56 4.18 -8.30 -0.68
CA LEU A 56 4.19 -7.20 -1.65
C LEU A 56 5.19 -7.40 -2.80
N THR A 57 6.00 -8.47 -2.81
CA THR A 57 7.00 -8.70 -3.86
C THR A 57 6.39 -8.89 -5.25
N HIS A 58 5.10 -9.26 -5.31
CA HIS A 58 4.33 -9.38 -6.55
C HIS A 58 3.74 -8.05 -7.06
N PHE A 59 3.93 -6.94 -6.34
CA PHE A 59 3.33 -5.64 -6.60
C PHE A 59 4.42 -4.55 -6.78
N PRO A 60 5.10 -4.53 -7.94
CA PRO A 60 6.21 -3.61 -8.18
C PRO A 60 5.77 -2.14 -8.23
N ALA A 61 4.59 -1.81 -8.73
CA ALA A 61 4.11 -0.42 -8.76
C ALA A 61 3.82 0.09 -7.34
N ILE A 62 3.19 -0.74 -6.50
CA ILE A 62 3.03 -0.45 -5.07
C ILE A 62 4.40 -0.26 -4.40
N SER A 63 5.37 -1.15 -4.67
CA SER A 63 6.71 -1.04 -4.07
C SER A 63 7.41 0.27 -4.44
N ALA A 64 7.33 0.68 -5.71
CA ALA A 64 7.87 1.95 -6.18
C ALA A 64 7.15 3.15 -5.55
N TRP A 65 5.82 3.08 -5.42
CA TRP A 65 5.02 4.11 -4.76
C TRP A 65 5.35 4.23 -3.27
N ILE A 66 5.51 3.13 -2.52
CA ILE A 66 5.93 3.15 -1.11
C ILE A 66 7.23 3.94 -0.96
N ASN A 67 8.23 3.67 -1.81
CA ASN A 67 9.50 4.39 -1.77
C ASN A 67 9.32 5.88 -2.05
N ARG A 68 8.51 6.23 -3.05
CA ARG A 68 8.20 7.64 -3.38
C ARG A 68 7.50 8.38 -2.24
N VAL A 69 6.63 7.71 -1.47
CA VAL A 69 5.97 8.30 -0.31
C VAL A 69 6.96 8.52 0.85
N LYS A 70 7.90 7.57 1.07
CA LYS A 70 8.96 7.71 2.09
C LYS A 70 9.93 8.85 1.79
N GLU A 71 10.06 9.23 0.52
CA GLU A 71 10.90 10.36 0.07
C GLU A 71 10.22 11.73 0.19
N GLN A 72 8.94 11.79 0.62
CA GLN A 72 8.26 13.08 0.77
C GLN A 72 8.86 13.92 1.92
N PRO A 73 8.91 15.26 1.77
CA PRO A 73 9.38 16.14 2.83
C PRO A 73 8.63 15.94 4.15
N ASN A 74 9.36 15.90 5.26
CA ASN A 74 8.84 15.67 6.61
C ASN A 74 8.18 14.29 6.82
N TYR A 75 8.50 13.30 5.98
CA TYR A 75 8.17 11.92 6.29
C TYR A 75 8.84 11.49 7.61
N ILE A 76 8.05 10.86 8.49
CA ILE A 76 8.49 10.28 9.75
C ILE A 76 8.13 8.79 9.69
N SER A 77 9.08 7.90 9.96
CA SER A 77 8.78 6.47 9.93
C SER A 77 7.89 6.06 11.12
N ILE A 78 7.09 5.01 10.93
CA ILE A 78 6.19 4.50 11.99
C ILE A 78 6.94 3.99 13.24
N THR A 79 8.25 3.77 13.11
CA THR A 79 9.14 3.26 14.17
C THR A 79 9.95 4.34 14.87
N GLU A 80 9.90 5.58 14.40
CA GLU A 80 10.51 6.76 15.04
C GLU A 80 9.54 7.40 16.03
#